data_AF-A0A484FDG6-F1
#
_entry.id   AF-A0A484FDG6-F1
#
_cell.length_a   1.000
_cell.length_b   1.000
_cell.length_c   1.000
_cell.angle_alpha   90.00
_cell.angle_beta   90.00
_cell.angle_gamma   90.00
#
_symmetry.space_group_name_H-M   'P 1'
#
loop_
_entity.id
_entity.type
_entity.pdbx_description
1 polymer ?
#
loop_
_entity_poly.entity_id
_entity_poly.type
_entity_poly.pdbx_seq_one_letter_code
_entity_poly.pdbx_strand_id
1 'polypeptide(L)'
;MNRVLRNAFIRIHEEDVVGRLAAEFQARYRNSLHLATLKPGTKVVKAIKEWRQTQSRNKTSTAEELLLEYERQKLLKSDDAKEVARGKAMVTPASLFAEMATVDAIAEEDGLDTVGLGNIAEDPEEDVLAGEEGDEAVGSHADEEDVSALDDDGEESSHAKAALEATKMCHFESVISPAAKRGRPVKNPVSVWLPFMLPEIPKKGDFDVRRLKDSEYFFS
;
A
#
# COMPACT_ATOMS: atom_id res chain seq x y z
N MET A 1 -17.32 -36.53 -20.30
CA MET A 1 -17.16 -35.40 -19.35
C MET A 1 -16.32 -34.27 -19.96
N ASN A 2 -15.14 -34.55 -20.52
CA ASN A 2 -14.18 -33.53 -20.97
C ASN A 2 -14.74 -32.59 -22.08
N ARG A 3 -15.62 -33.09 -22.96
CA ARG A 3 -16.34 -32.23 -23.94
C ARG A 3 -17.18 -31.13 -23.29
N VAL A 4 -17.81 -31.40 -22.14
CA VAL A 4 -18.61 -30.41 -21.42
C VAL A 4 -17.71 -29.35 -20.79
N LEU A 5 -16.58 -29.76 -20.22
CA LEU A 5 -15.56 -28.85 -19.67
C LEU A 5 -15.01 -27.91 -20.75
N ARG A 6 -14.70 -28.44 -21.93
CA ARG A 6 -14.26 -27.63 -23.08
C ARG A 6 -15.31 -26.62 -23.53
N ASN A 7 -16.57 -27.03 -23.63
CA ASN A 7 -17.65 -26.12 -24.00
C ASN A 7 -17.88 -25.02 -22.94
N ALA A 8 -17.80 -25.37 -21.65
CA ALA A 8 -17.91 -24.40 -20.56
C ALA A 8 -16.75 -23.40 -20.58
N PHE A 9 -15.52 -23.88 -20.82
CA PHE A 9 -14.34 -23.03 -20.96
C PHE A 9 -14.50 -22.01 -22.09
N ILE A 10 -14.94 -22.47 -23.27
CA ILE A 10 -15.20 -21.60 -24.43
C ILE A 10 -16.27 -20.56 -24.08
N ARG A 11 -17.37 -20.97 -23.45
CA ARG A 11 -18.47 -20.05 -23.07
C ARG A 11 -18.02 -18.96 -22.10
N ILE A 12 -17.07 -19.25 -21.20
CA ILE A 12 -16.53 -18.25 -20.27
C ILE A 12 -15.59 -17.26 -20.99
N HIS A 13 -14.79 -17.74 -21.95
CA HIS A 13 -13.73 -16.96 -22.59
C HIS A 13 -14.07 -16.43 -23.99
N GLU A 14 -15.30 -16.65 -24.48
CA GLU A 14 -15.77 -16.08 -25.74
C GLU A 14 -15.94 -14.56 -25.62
N GLU A 15 -16.29 -14.06 -24.44
CA GLU A 15 -16.38 -12.65 -24.12
C GLU A 15 -15.02 -12.09 -23.66
N ASP A 16 -14.87 -10.77 -23.74
CA ASP A 16 -13.71 -10.08 -23.14
C ASP A 16 -13.90 -9.93 -21.62
N VAL A 17 -13.54 -11.00 -20.89
CA VAL A 17 -13.66 -11.05 -19.43
C VAL A 17 -12.83 -9.95 -18.74
N VAL A 18 -11.64 -9.64 -19.27
CA VAL A 18 -10.75 -8.63 -18.69
C VAL A 18 -11.27 -7.22 -18.95
N GLY A 19 -11.73 -6.94 -20.17
CA GLY A 19 -12.40 -5.67 -20.50
C GLY A 19 -13.63 -5.42 -19.63
N ARG A 20 -14.48 -6.44 -19.44
CA ARG A 20 -15.65 -6.36 -18.55
C ARG A 20 -15.26 -6.09 -17.10
N LEU A 21 -14.23 -6.78 -16.60
CA LEU A 21 -13.72 -6.58 -15.25
C LEU A 21 -13.18 -5.16 -15.05
N ALA A 22 -12.45 -4.62 -16.02
CA ALA A 22 -11.91 -3.26 -15.94
C ALA A 22 -13.03 -2.21 -15.92
N ALA A 23 -14.08 -2.38 -16.73
CA ALA A 23 -15.26 -1.51 -16.72
C ALA A 23 -16.00 -1.56 -15.37
N GLU A 24 -16.17 -2.75 -14.80
CA GLU A 24 -16.73 -2.96 -13.46
C GLU A 24 -15.89 -2.25 -12.38
N PHE A 25 -14.56 -2.42 -12.41
CA PHE A 25 -13.66 -1.77 -11.46
C PHE A 25 -13.71 -0.25 -11.59
N GLN A 26 -13.73 0.26 -12.82
CA GLN A 26 -13.85 1.70 -13.06
C GLN A 26 -15.19 2.24 -12.54
N ALA A 27 -16.30 1.52 -12.73
CA ALA A 27 -17.60 1.93 -12.22
C ALA A 27 -17.64 1.91 -10.67
N ARG A 28 -17.09 0.86 -10.05
CA ARG A 28 -17.11 0.68 -8.59
C ARG A 28 -16.18 1.63 -7.86
N TYR A 29 -15.01 1.91 -8.43
CA TYR A 29 -13.92 2.65 -7.77
C TYR A 29 -13.65 4.03 -8.38
N ARG A 30 -14.56 4.59 -9.19
CA ARG A 30 -14.40 5.90 -9.87
C ARG A 30 -14.02 7.07 -8.94
N ASN A 31 -14.41 6.99 -7.67
CA ASN A 31 -14.29 8.06 -6.68
C ASN A 31 -13.47 7.64 -5.46
N SER A 32 -12.75 6.53 -5.51
CA SER A 32 -11.91 6.11 -4.40
C SER A 32 -10.56 6.85 -4.42
N LEU A 33 -10.05 7.04 -3.21
CA LEU A 33 -8.70 7.52 -2.93
C LEU A 33 -7.92 6.35 -2.35
N HIS A 34 -6.63 6.26 -2.69
CA HIS A 34 -5.72 5.30 -2.10
C HIS A 34 -4.51 6.03 -1.55
N LEU A 35 -3.89 5.46 -0.51
CA LEU A 35 -2.69 6.01 0.09
C LEU A 35 -1.47 5.43 -0.62
N ALA A 36 -0.78 6.24 -1.41
CA ALA A 36 0.42 5.85 -2.14
C ALA A 36 1.67 6.26 -1.36
N THR A 37 2.64 5.35 -1.26
CA THR A 37 3.98 5.64 -0.73
C THR A 37 4.89 6.10 -1.88
N LEU A 38 5.58 7.22 -1.68
CA LEU A 38 6.47 7.78 -2.70
C LEU A 38 7.93 7.44 -2.42
N LYS A 39 8.69 7.14 -3.48
CA LYS A 39 10.14 6.87 -3.39
C LYS A 39 10.86 8.10 -2.82
N PRO A 40 11.68 7.93 -1.76
CA PRO A 40 12.31 9.05 -1.09
C PRO A 40 13.39 9.69 -1.98
N GLY A 41 13.36 11.02 -2.10
CA GLY A 41 14.37 11.79 -2.85
C GLY A 41 13.94 12.23 -4.25
N THR A 42 12.74 11.86 -4.71
CA THR A 42 12.12 12.40 -5.91
C THR A 42 11.82 13.91 -5.76
N LYS A 43 11.78 14.65 -6.89
CA LYS A 43 11.45 16.08 -6.89
C LYS A 43 10.04 16.34 -6.30
N VAL A 44 9.10 15.45 -6.60
CA VAL A 44 7.72 15.46 -6.11
C VAL A 44 7.69 15.41 -4.58
N VAL A 45 8.46 14.50 -3.97
CA VAL A 45 8.53 14.39 -2.52
C VAL A 45 9.09 15.65 -1.87
N LYS A 46 10.04 16.34 -2.51
CA LYS A 46 10.54 17.64 -2.01
C LYS A 46 9.46 18.70 -2.04
N ALA A 47 8.76 18.85 -3.16
CA ALA A 47 7.68 19.82 -3.30
C ALA A 47 6.52 19.56 -2.32
N ILE A 48 6.14 18.29 -2.10
CA ILE A 48 5.11 17.94 -1.11
C ILE A 48 5.58 18.26 0.32
N LYS A 49 6.85 18.03 0.64
CA LYS A 49 7.41 18.42 1.94
C LYS A 49 7.41 19.93 2.13
N GLU A 50 7.79 20.69 1.11
CA GLU A 50 7.76 22.16 1.13
C GLU A 50 6.32 22.67 1.33
N TRP A 51 5.35 22.10 0.61
CA TRP A 51 3.93 22.43 0.77
C TRP A 51 3.40 22.08 2.17
N ARG A 52 3.77 20.92 2.73
CA ARG A 52 3.42 20.57 4.12
C ARG A 52 4.06 21.53 5.12
N GLN A 53 5.28 22.01 4.86
CA GLN A 53 5.96 22.99 5.71
C GLN A 53 5.30 24.36 5.66
N THR A 54 4.83 24.82 4.49
CA THR A 54 4.08 26.08 4.39
C THR A 54 2.74 26.00 5.11
N GLN A 55 2.12 24.82 5.10
CA GLN A 55 0.84 24.56 5.78
C GLN A 55 1.01 24.30 7.28
N SER A 56 2.21 23.90 7.72
CA SER A 56 2.60 23.47 9.07
C SER A 56 2.29 24.43 10.24
N ARG A 57 1.85 25.68 9.98
CA ARG A 57 1.22 26.49 11.06
C ARG A 57 0.02 25.76 11.66
N ASN A 58 -0.67 24.98 10.83
CA ASN A 58 -1.66 23.98 11.24
C ASN A 58 -1.04 22.63 10.84
N LYS A 59 -0.67 21.77 11.79
CA LYS A 59 -0.11 20.44 11.47
C LYS A 59 -1.17 19.65 10.70
N THR A 60 -1.10 19.65 9.37
CA THR A 60 -2.10 18.98 8.54
C THR A 60 -1.99 17.47 8.76
N SER A 61 -3.02 16.90 9.38
CA SER A 61 -3.11 15.46 9.57
C SER A 61 -3.29 14.78 8.22
N THR A 62 -2.91 13.50 8.12
CA THR A 62 -3.19 12.68 6.93
C THR A 62 -4.69 12.63 6.62
N ALA A 63 -5.55 12.71 7.64
CA ALA A 63 -7.00 12.80 7.49
C ALA A 63 -7.46 14.16 6.92
N GLU A 64 -6.77 15.25 7.25
CA GLU A 64 -7.09 16.58 6.71
C GLU A 64 -6.71 16.67 5.23
N GLU A 65 -5.57 16.10 4.86
CA GLU A 65 -5.18 15.96 3.44
C GLU A 65 -6.19 15.15 2.64
N LEU A 66 -6.77 14.10 3.23
CA LEU A 66 -7.82 13.29 2.60
C LEU A 66 -9.08 14.12 2.35
N LEU A 67 -9.52 14.91 3.33
CA LEU A 67 -10.71 15.77 3.21
C LEU A 67 -10.51 16.85 2.14
N LEU A 68 -9.34 17.51 2.13
CA LEU A 68 -9.00 18.51 1.11
C LEU A 68 -9.03 17.92 -0.30
N GLU A 69 -8.50 16.71 -0.48
CA GLU A 69 -8.52 16.04 -1.78
C GLU A 69 -9.93 15.59 -2.16
N TYR A 70 -10.73 15.10 -1.21
CA TYR A 70 -12.13 14.77 -1.46
C TYR A 70 -12.93 16.00 -1.93
N GLU A 71 -12.76 17.14 -1.27
CA GLU A 71 -13.38 18.41 -1.68
C GLU A 71 -12.91 18.84 -3.07
N ARG A 72 -11.61 18.75 -3.36
CA ARG A 72 -11.06 19.05 -4.68
C ARG A 72 -11.73 18.21 -5.76
N GLN A 73 -11.85 16.90 -5.54
CA GLN A 73 -12.50 16.00 -6.49
C GLN A 73 -13.99 16.28 -6.67
N LYS A 74 -14.69 16.63 -5.58
CA LYS A 74 -16.10 17.03 -5.63
C LYS A 74 -16.28 18.26 -6.53
N LEU A 75 -15.43 19.28 -6.35
CA LEU A 75 -15.46 20.51 -7.16
C LEU A 75 -15.13 20.26 -8.63
N LEU A 76 -14.15 19.40 -8.92
CA LEU A 76 -13.78 19.04 -10.29
C LEU A 76 -14.86 18.26 -11.04
N LYS A 77 -15.73 17.55 -10.31
CA LYS A 77 -16.86 16.77 -10.87
C LYS A 77 -18.15 17.58 -10.98
N SER A 78 -18.18 18.81 -10.45
CA SER A 78 -19.35 19.69 -10.54
C SER A 78 -19.59 20.16 -11.98
N ASP A 79 -20.85 20.37 -12.34
CA ASP A 79 -21.24 20.91 -13.64
C ASP A 79 -20.97 22.43 -13.74
N ASP A 80 -20.85 23.10 -12.60
CA ASP A 80 -20.65 24.55 -12.52
C ASP A 80 -19.20 24.94 -12.83
N ALA A 81 -19.00 25.68 -13.93
CA ALA A 81 -17.67 26.13 -14.37
C ALA A 81 -16.89 26.91 -13.29
N LYS A 82 -17.59 27.63 -12.40
CA LYS A 82 -16.96 28.38 -11.30
C LYS A 82 -16.40 27.45 -10.23
N GLU A 83 -17.11 26.37 -9.91
CA GLU A 83 -16.67 25.37 -8.94
C GLU A 83 -15.50 24.56 -9.49
N VAL A 84 -15.57 24.17 -10.77
CA VAL A 84 -14.45 23.53 -11.46
C VAL A 84 -13.22 24.42 -11.46
N ALA A 85 -13.37 25.73 -11.68
CA ALA A 85 -12.25 26.67 -11.62
C ALA A 85 -11.62 26.73 -10.21
N ARG A 86 -12.44 26.69 -9.15
CA ARG A 86 -11.95 26.60 -7.76
C ARG A 86 -11.20 25.29 -7.52
N GLY A 87 -11.75 24.15 -7.94
CA GLY A 87 -11.11 22.85 -7.81
C GLY A 87 -9.77 22.76 -8.55
N LYS A 88 -9.64 23.43 -9.70
CA LYS A 88 -8.38 23.54 -10.45
C LYS A 88 -7.36 24.45 -9.77
N ALA A 89 -7.79 25.47 -9.02
CA ALA A 89 -6.91 26.37 -8.29
C ALA A 89 -6.43 25.81 -6.95
N MET A 90 -7.11 24.79 -6.41
CA MET A 90 -6.71 24.14 -5.15
C MET A 90 -5.43 23.33 -5.32
N VAL A 91 -4.43 23.65 -4.50
CA VAL A 91 -3.17 22.89 -4.42
C VAL A 91 -3.28 21.86 -3.31
N THR A 92 -3.33 20.59 -3.70
CA THR A 92 -3.24 19.41 -2.82
C THR A 92 -1.99 18.60 -3.14
N PRO A 93 -1.52 17.73 -2.23
CA PRO A 93 -0.44 16.79 -2.53
C PRO A 93 -0.68 15.97 -3.83
N ALA A 94 -1.93 15.58 -4.10
CA ALA A 94 -2.30 14.89 -5.33
C ALA A 94 -2.16 15.77 -6.59
N SER A 95 -2.50 17.07 -6.50
CA SER A 95 -2.29 18.00 -7.61
C SER A 95 -0.80 18.19 -7.93
N LEU A 96 0.05 18.30 -6.90
CA LEU A 96 1.50 18.39 -7.05
C LEU A 96 2.08 17.11 -7.65
N PHE A 97 1.54 15.95 -7.26
CA PHE A 97 1.89 14.68 -7.87
C PHE A 97 1.49 14.64 -9.36
N ALA A 98 0.26 15.04 -9.69
CA ALA A 98 -0.21 15.04 -11.08
C ALA A 98 0.60 15.96 -12.01
N GLU A 99 1.11 17.08 -11.51
CA GLU A 99 1.92 18.02 -12.30
C GLU A 99 3.37 17.57 -12.51
N MET A 100 3.98 16.95 -11.49
CA MET A 100 5.43 16.69 -11.47
C MET A 100 5.82 15.22 -11.60
N ALA A 101 4.92 14.29 -11.32
CA ALA A 101 5.26 12.88 -11.19
C ALA A 101 4.94 12.08 -12.45
N THR A 102 5.85 11.17 -12.77
CA THR A 102 5.56 9.98 -13.57
C THR A 102 5.18 8.83 -12.62
N VAL A 103 4.39 7.86 -13.10
CA VAL A 103 3.90 6.71 -12.32
C VAL A 103 5.06 5.97 -11.59
N ASP A 104 6.27 6.00 -12.15
CA ASP A 104 7.49 5.39 -11.60
C ASP A 104 7.94 5.94 -10.24
N ALA A 105 7.42 7.11 -9.82
CA ALA A 105 7.76 7.76 -8.56
C ALA A 105 7.09 7.10 -7.34
N ILE A 106 6.04 6.30 -7.56
CA ILE A 106 5.39 5.50 -6.53
C ILE A 106 6.34 4.36 -6.15
N ALA A 107 6.53 4.15 -4.85
CA ALA A 107 7.26 2.99 -4.36
C ALA A 107 6.38 1.76 -4.60
N GLU A 108 6.94 0.74 -5.22
CA GLU A 108 6.33 -0.59 -5.19
C GLU A 108 6.29 -1.00 -3.72
N GLU A 109 5.13 -1.44 -3.23
CA GLU A 109 5.04 -1.94 -1.86
C GLU A 109 5.90 -3.21 -1.77
N ASP A 110 7.10 -3.07 -1.19
CA ASP A 110 8.04 -4.15 -0.87
C ASP A 110 7.43 -5.27 0.03
N GLY A 111 6.15 -5.14 0.42
CA GLY A 111 5.42 -6.05 1.30
C GLY A 111 4.62 -7.15 0.58
N LEU A 112 4.50 -7.15 -0.76
CA LEU A 112 3.87 -8.26 -1.46
C LEU A 112 4.84 -9.44 -1.70
N ASP A 113 6.15 -9.15 -1.72
CA ASP A 113 7.19 -10.15 -1.96
C ASP A 113 7.41 -11.07 -0.75
N THR A 114 6.98 -10.66 0.46
CA THR A 114 7.12 -11.45 1.68
C THR A 114 5.94 -12.40 1.95
N VAL A 115 4.85 -12.30 1.17
CA VAL A 115 3.68 -13.21 1.26
C VAL A 115 3.73 -14.28 0.16
N GLY A 116 4.94 -14.66 -0.27
CA GLY A 116 5.13 -15.90 -1.02
C GLY A 116 5.00 -17.09 -0.08
N LEU A 117 3.88 -17.82 -0.14
CA LEU A 117 3.81 -19.18 0.43
C LEU A 117 4.96 -20.00 -0.17
N GLY A 118 6.04 -20.17 0.59
CA GLY A 118 7.17 -21.03 0.21
C GLY A 118 8.48 -20.33 -0.17
N ASN A 119 8.69 -19.06 0.14
CA ASN A 119 10.04 -18.49 0.05
C ASN A 119 10.88 -18.87 1.28
N ILE A 120 11.34 -20.13 1.30
CA ILE A 120 12.45 -20.53 2.17
C ILE A 120 13.70 -19.88 1.58
N ALA A 121 14.28 -18.94 2.32
CA ALA A 121 15.64 -18.49 2.03
C ALA A 121 16.54 -19.73 2.07
N GLU A 122 17.14 -20.07 0.94
CA GLU A 122 18.16 -21.11 0.85
C GLU A 122 19.40 -20.61 1.60
N ASP A 123 19.53 -20.97 2.88
CA ASP A 123 20.83 -21.07 3.53
C ASP A 123 20.99 -22.48 4.12
N PRO A 124 22.20 -23.05 4.02
CA PRO A 124 22.43 -24.48 4.16
C PRO A 124 22.56 -24.89 5.64
N GLU A 125 22.22 -26.15 5.85
CA GLU A 125 22.50 -27.01 7.01
C GLU A 125 21.31 -27.28 7.93
N GLU A 126 20.96 -28.58 7.87
CA GLU A 126 19.94 -29.32 8.58
C GLU A 126 19.94 -29.03 10.08
N ASP A 127 18.75 -28.78 10.64
CA ASP A 127 18.40 -29.51 11.86
C ASP A 127 16.91 -29.83 11.88
N VAL A 128 16.64 -31.14 11.85
CA VAL A 128 15.32 -31.74 11.76
C VAL A 128 14.83 -31.94 13.19
N LEU A 129 13.96 -31.06 13.69
CA LEU A 129 13.26 -31.32 14.95
C LEU A 129 11.75 -31.13 14.81
N ALA A 130 11.14 -32.28 14.50
CA ALA A 130 9.87 -32.80 14.97
C ALA A 130 8.93 -31.86 15.76
N GLY A 131 7.77 -31.61 15.16
CA GLY A 131 6.42 -31.77 15.70
C GLY A 131 6.08 -31.19 17.08
N GLU A 132 5.08 -30.31 17.11
CA GLU A 132 3.81 -30.53 17.81
C GLU A 132 2.80 -29.42 17.48
N GLU A 133 1.54 -29.73 17.74
CA GLU A 133 0.33 -29.24 17.11
C GLU A 133 -0.20 -27.89 17.66
N GLY A 134 -0.93 -27.18 16.79
CA GLY A 134 -2.18 -26.46 17.07
C GLY A 134 -2.24 -25.45 18.22
N ASP A 135 -2.38 -24.16 17.87
CA ASP A 135 -3.48 -23.36 18.43
C ASP A 135 -3.85 -22.19 17.50
N GLU A 136 -5.14 -22.06 17.24
CA GLU A 136 -5.80 -20.97 16.53
C GLU A 136 -6.16 -19.88 17.54
N ALA A 137 -5.54 -18.70 17.45
CA ALA A 137 -5.99 -17.53 18.21
C ALA A 137 -6.04 -16.29 17.32
N VAL A 138 -7.25 -16.08 16.81
CA VAL A 138 -7.77 -14.88 16.17
C VAL A 138 -7.68 -13.65 17.09
N GLY A 139 -7.18 -12.54 16.53
CA GLY A 139 -7.65 -11.16 16.71
C GLY A 139 -7.73 -10.56 18.11
N SER A 140 -6.91 -9.53 18.35
CA SER A 140 -7.35 -8.35 19.11
C SER A 140 -6.68 -7.08 18.61
N HIS A 141 -7.46 -6.32 17.84
CA HIS A 141 -7.38 -4.86 17.82
C HIS A 141 -7.77 -4.38 19.22
N ALA A 142 -6.91 -3.61 19.88
CA ALA A 142 -7.30 -2.79 21.03
C ALA A 142 -6.59 -1.44 20.92
N ASP A 143 -7.40 -0.43 20.58
CA ASP A 143 -7.12 1.00 20.77
C ASP A 143 -6.61 1.26 22.18
N GLU A 144 -5.50 1.99 22.30
CA GLU A 144 -5.16 2.68 23.53
C GLU A 144 -5.61 4.14 23.40
N GLU A 145 -6.80 4.41 23.94
CA GLU A 145 -7.21 5.77 24.28
C GLU A 145 -6.44 6.28 25.51
N ASP A 146 -5.91 7.47 25.31
CA ASP A 146 -5.24 8.37 26.24
C ASP A 146 -6.16 8.76 27.41
N VAL A 147 -5.75 8.44 28.65
CA VAL A 147 -6.33 9.02 29.87
C VAL A 147 -5.27 9.84 30.61
N SER A 148 -5.56 11.13 30.66
CA SER A 148 -4.74 12.19 31.23
C SER A 148 -4.68 12.23 32.76
N ALA A 149 -3.53 12.74 33.23
CA ALA A 149 -3.32 13.64 34.37
C ALA A 149 -3.19 13.04 35.79
N LEU A 150 -2.03 13.30 36.42
CA LEU A 150 -1.84 14.14 37.62
C LEU A 150 -0.33 14.36 37.87
N ASP A 151 0.10 15.62 37.95
CA ASP A 151 1.40 16.09 38.48
C ASP A 151 1.49 15.80 39.99
N ASP A 152 2.68 15.45 40.53
CA ASP A 152 3.34 16.15 41.65
C ASP A 152 4.69 15.52 42.10
N ASP A 153 5.66 16.40 42.31
CA ASP A 153 6.87 16.43 43.17
C ASP A 153 8.02 15.38 43.14
N GLY A 154 9.26 15.92 43.17
CA GLY A 154 10.41 15.35 43.88
C GLY A 154 11.38 14.40 43.15
N GLU A 155 12.69 14.59 43.37
CA GLU A 155 13.83 13.97 42.67
C GLU A 155 14.10 12.45 42.95
N GLU A 156 14.98 11.87 42.11
CA GLU A 156 15.56 10.51 42.12
C GLU A 156 14.70 9.41 41.44
N SER A 157 15.11 8.74 40.36
CA SER A 157 16.39 8.07 40.14
C SER A 157 16.57 7.72 38.65
N SER A 158 17.78 7.93 38.12
CA SER A 158 18.24 7.55 36.77
C SER A 158 18.05 6.06 36.44
N HIS A 159 17.69 5.22 37.43
CA HIS A 159 17.46 3.80 37.24
C HIS A 159 16.10 3.44 36.64
N ALA A 160 15.07 4.29 36.75
CA ALA A 160 13.75 4.00 36.17
C ALA A 160 13.73 4.16 34.63
N LYS A 161 14.58 5.04 34.07
CA LYS A 161 14.69 5.23 32.60
C LYS A 161 15.50 4.11 31.92
N ALA A 162 16.52 3.58 32.58
CA ALA A 162 17.33 2.47 32.07
C ALA A 162 16.57 1.13 32.06
N ALA A 163 15.64 0.91 33.00
CA ALA A 163 14.81 -0.30 33.05
C ALA A 163 13.77 -0.36 31.91
N LEU A 164 13.37 0.79 31.35
CA LEU A 164 12.44 0.89 30.22
C LEU A 164 13.15 0.75 28.85
N GLU A 165 14.46 1.05 28.77
CA GLU A 165 15.29 0.74 27.60
C GLU A 165 15.69 -0.74 27.53
N ALA A 166 15.82 -1.41 28.67
CA ALA A 166 16.21 -2.83 28.74
C ALA A 166 15.09 -3.81 28.33
N THR A 167 13.83 -3.37 28.34
CA THR A 167 12.66 -4.22 28.03
C THR A 167 12.22 -4.16 26.56
N LYS A 168 12.93 -3.40 25.71
CA LYS A 168 12.71 -3.32 24.24
C LYS A 168 13.83 -3.92 23.38
N MET A 169 14.84 -4.56 23.97
CA MET A 169 15.89 -5.23 23.19
C MET A 169 15.67 -6.74 23.13
N CYS A 170 15.48 -7.29 21.92
CA CYS A 170 15.48 -8.73 21.69
C CYS A 170 16.92 -9.28 21.77
N HIS A 171 17.08 -10.39 22.50
CA HIS A 171 18.37 -10.98 22.87
C HIS A 171 19.20 -11.55 21.70
N PHE A 172 18.60 -11.84 20.54
CA PHE A 172 19.34 -12.31 19.36
C PHE A 172 20.16 -11.20 18.68
N GLU A 173 19.72 -9.94 18.81
CA GLU A 173 20.22 -8.82 18.03
C GLU A 173 21.53 -8.22 18.59
N SER A 174 21.88 -8.49 19.84
CA SER A 174 23.08 -7.94 20.47
C SER A 174 24.32 -8.84 20.37
N VAL A 175 24.16 -10.13 20.03
CA VAL A 175 25.23 -11.14 20.17
C VAL A 175 25.93 -11.48 18.86
N ILE A 176 25.32 -11.27 17.69
CA ILE A 176 26.03 -11.49 16.40
C ILE A 176 26.82 -10.26 15.95
N SER A 177 26.68 -9.11 16.60
CA SER A 177 27.28 -7.87 16.08
C SER A 177 28.68 -7.55 16.64
N PRO A 178 29.78 -7.87 15.92
CA PRO A 178 30.93 -6.99 15.85
C PRO A 178 30.71 -5.99 14.70
N ALA A 179 30.49 -4.73 15.06
CA ALA A 179 30.43 -3.57 14.17
C ALA A 179 29.48 -3.72 12.96
N ALA A 180 28.16 -3.79 13.26
CA ALA A 180 27.15 -3.51 12.25
C ALA A 180 27.46 -2.14 11.63
N LYS A 181 27.91 -2.16 10.37
CA LYS A 181 28.05 -0.96 9.54
C LYS A 181 26.76 -0.18 9.73
N ARG A 182 26.84 1.03 10.30
CA ARG A 182 25.70 1.93 10.43
C ARG A 182 24.98 1.94 9.09
N GLY A 183 23.85 1.23 9.01
CA GLY A 183 23.03 1.22 7.81
C GLY A 183 22.72 2.66 7.48
N ARG A 184 22.71 3.01 6.19
CA ARG A 184 22.26 4.35 5.79
C ARG A 184 20.91 4.60 6.47
N PRO A 185 20.68 5.79 7.04
CA PRO A 185 19.40 6.08 7.68
C PRO A 185 18.29 5.81 6.67
N VAL A 186 17.39 4.89 7.00
CA VAL A 186 16.23 4.58 6.19
C VAL A 186 15.43 5.88 6.10
N LYS A 187 15.30 6.41 4.89
CA LYS A 187 14.54 7.66 4.69
C LYS A 187 13.07 7.32 4.91
N ASN A 188 12.42 7.99 5.86
CA ASN A 188 11.00 7.80 6.11
C ASN A 188 10.20 7.97 4.80
N PRO A 189 9.39 6.97 4.41
CA PRO A 189 8.56 7.06 3.22
C PRO A 189 7.55 8.20 3.39
N VAL A 190 7.21 8.84 2.27
CA VAL A 190 6.20 9.91 2.26
C VAL A 190 4.94 9.36 1.64
N SER A 191 3.89 9.24 2.45
CA SER A 191 2.57 8.77 2.01
C SER A 191 1.70 9.95 1.56
N VAL A 192 0.94 9.75 0.49
CA VAL A 192 0.09 10.77 -0.16
C VAL A 192 -1.21 10.13 -0.64
N TRP A 193 -2.35 10.81 -0.43
CA TRP A 193 -3.63 10.37 -0.99
C TRP A 193 -3.70 10.69 -2.48
N LEU A 194 -3.91 9.68 -3.31
CA LEU A 194 -4.03 9.82 -4.76
C LEU A 194 -5.39 9.26 -5.26
N PRO A 195 -5.97 9.86 -6.31
CA PRO A 195 -7.10 9.28 -7.04
C PRO A 195 -6.76 7.88 -7.52
N PHE A 196 -7.66 6.92 -7.29
CA PHE A 196 -7.50 5.57 -7.84
C PHE A 196 -7.69 5.60 -9.37
N MET A 197 -6.66 5.18 -10.10
CA MET A 197 -6.66 5.11 -11.56
C MET A 197 -6.22 3.72 -11.98
N LEU A 198 -7.04 3.04 -12.77
CA LEU A 198 -6.67 1.75 -13.33
C LEU A 198 -5.64 1.95 -14.46
N PRO A 199 -4.61 1.10 -14.54
CA PRO A 199 -3.73 1.07 -15.70
C PRO A 199 -4.48 0.62 -16.95
N GLU A 200 -3.92 0.93 -18.12
CA GLU A 200 -4.47 0.44 -19.38
C GLU A 200 -4.36 -1.08 -19.48
N ILE A 201 -5.42 -1.70 -19.99
CA ILE A 201 -5.46 -3.14 -20.19
C ILE A 201 -4.45 -3.52 -21.29
N PRO A 202 -3.61 -4.54 -21.07
CA PRO A 202 -2.72 -5.02 -22.12
C PRO A 202 -3.50 -5.49 -23.35
N LYS A 203 -2.89 -5.36 -24.53
CA LYS A 203 -3.52 -5.79 -25.78
C LYS A 203 -3.77 -7.30 -25.76
N LYS A 204 -5.02 -7.70 -25.96
CA LYS A 204 -5.39 -9.11 -26.12
C LYS A 204 -4.78 -9.66 -27.42
N GLY A 205 -4.22 -10.88 -27.35
CA GLY A 205 -3.74 -11.58 -28.54
C GLY A 205 -4.86 -12.22 -29.37
N ASP A 206 -4.59 -12.54 -30.63
CA ASP A 206 -5.57 -13.05 -31.60
C ASP A 206 -5.89 -14.55 -31.48
N PHE A 207 -5.72 -15.13 -30.29
CA PHE A 207 -5.96 -16.56 -30.08
C PHE A 207 -7.45 -16.89 -30.08
N ASP A 208 -7.89 -17.73 -31.01
CA ASP A 208 -9.26 -18.24 -31.07
C ASP A 208 -9.47 -19.42 -30.11
N VAL A 209 -10.13 -19.15 -28.99
CA VAL A 209 -10.49 -20.13 -27.96
C VAL A 209 -11.37 -21.28 -28.48
N ARG A 210 -12.07 -21.10 -29.60
CA ARG A 210 -12.94 -22.14 -30.19
C ARG A 210 -12.15 -23.34 -30.69
N ARG A 211 -10.86 -23.17 -31.00
CA ARG A 211 -9.95 -24.26 -31.40
C ARG A 211 -9.78 -25.31 -30.31
N LEU A 212 -9.98 -24.95 -29.04
CA LEU A 212 -9.83 -25.88 -27.92
C LEU A 212 -10.89 -26.97 -27.91
N LYS A 213 -12.01 -26.80 -28.63
CA LYS A 213 -13.12 -27.77 -28.67
C LYS A 213 -12.66 -29.19 -29.06
N ASP A 214 -11.72 -29.28 -30.00
CA ASP A 214 -11.20 -30.53 -30.56
C ASP A 214 -9.86 -30.95 -29.90
N SER A 215 -9.35 -30.18 -28.94
CA SER A 215 -8.12 -30.52 -28.23
C SER A 215 -8.35 -31.66 -27.24
N GLU A 216 -7.77 -32.82 -27.54
CA GLU A 216 -7.83 -34.02 -26.69
C GLU A 216 -7.01 -33.84 -25.40
N TYR A 217 -5.92 -33.08 -25.46
CA TYR A 217 -4.97 -32.89 -24.37
C TYR A 217 -5.28 -31.70 -23.44
N PHE A 218 -6.31 -30.91 -23.73
CA PHE A 218 -6.60 -29.71 -22.94
C PHE A 218 -7.14 -30.02 -21.54
N PHE A 219 -7.97 -31.06 -21.43
CA PHE A 219 -8.41 -31.65 -20.17
C PHE A 219 -8.32 -33.16 -20.36
N SER A 220 -7.16 -33.73 -20.04
CA SER A 220 -6.90 -35.18 -20.04
C SER A 220 -7.07 -35.74 -18.64
#